data_AF-A0A524F6L2-F1
#
_entry.id   AF-A0A524F6L2-F1
#
_cell.length_a   1.000
_cell.length_b   1.000
_cell.length_c   1.000
_cell.angle_alpha   90.00
_cell.angle_beta   90.00
_cell.angle_gamma   90.00
#
_symmetry.space_group_name_H-M   'P 1'
#
loop_
_entity.id
_entity.type
_entity.pdbx_description
1 polymer ?
#
loop_
_entity_poly.entity_id
_entity_poly.type
_entity_poly.pdbx_seq_one_letter_code
_entity_poly.pdbx_strand_id
1 'polypeptide(L)'
;MTKNNPWNAIIRGIGAAISYGITIIALPLVIFHYIPASPYFVVEPEMRFWIIAIGMVVMAFAFGRATSPNRSIRRVIFNTFLTFANAFYIYSYWLSGVANIDLSDIAIPIPDLGNILLGFHLNLGPIMALELGVIGLKFLIIAYDLVDAIIYLSNRKTNIKISPGEAESDTLATYLEDGGK
;
A
#
# COMPACT_ATOMS: atom_id res chain seq x y z
N MET A 1 -2.65 7.15 -27.81
CA MET A 1 -3.24 7.10 -26.45
C MET A 1 -4.22 5.93 -26.40
N THR A 2 -3.82 4.79 -25.84
CA THR A 2 -4.72 3.63 -25.72
C THR A 2 -5.76 3.93 -24.64
N LYS A 3 -7.03 3.77 -24.99
CA LYS A 3 -8.18 3.92 -24.09
C LYS A 3 -8.00 2.89 -22.97
N ASN A 4 -7.54 3.31 -21.78
CA ASN A 4 -7.36 2.40 -20.65
C ASN A 4 -8.72 1.76 -20.34
N ASN A 5 -8.84 0.45 -20.59
CA ASN A 5 -10.03 -0.31 -20.28
C ASN A 5 -10.27 -0.23 -18.76
N PRO A 6 -11.42 0.29 -18.28
CA PRO A 6 -11.70 0.42 -16.85
C PRO A 6 -11.58 -0.93 -16.11
N TRP A 7 -11.87 -2.04 -16.80
CA TRP A 7 -11.70 -3.39 -16.26
C TRP A 7 -10.25 -3.71 -15.87
N ASN A 8 -9.26 -3.24 -16.64
CA ASN A 8 -7.85 -3.48 -16.31
C ASN A 8 -7.44 -2.75 -15.04
N ALA A 9 -8.01 -1.57 -14.77
CA ALA A 9 -7.74 -0.84 -13.54
C ALA A 9 -8.29 -1.58 -12.32
N ILE A 10 -9.51 -2.11 -12.43
CA ILE A 10 -10.18 -2.88 -11.37
C ILE A 10 -9.44 -4.19 -11.10
N ILE A 11 -9.07 -4.95 -12.12
CA ILE A 11 -8.35 -6.23 -11.96
C ILE A 11 -7.02 -6.04 -11.23
N ARG A 12 -6.26 -4.99 -11.59
CA ARG A 12 -5.02 -4.63 -10.87
C ARG A 12 -5.30 -4.24 -9.42
N GLY A 13 -6.41 -3.52 -9.18
CA GLY A 13 -6.89 -3.18 -7.85
C GLY A 13 -7.15 -4.41 -6.99
N ILE A 14 -7.94 -5.35 -7.51
CA ILE A 14 -8.29 -6.61 -6.83
C ILE A 14 -7.03 -7.43 -6.58
N GLY A 15 -6.17 -7.59 -7.58
CA GLY A 15 -4.90 -8.33 -7.44
C GLY A 15 -4.00 -7.73 -6.35
N ALA A 16 -3.90 -6.41 -6.28
CA ALA A 16 -3.16 -5.73 -5.21
C ALA A 16 -3.80 -5.96 -3.84
N ALA A 17 -5.13 -5.82 -3.72
CA ALA A 17 -5.83 -6.06 -2.46
C ALA A 17 -5.65 -7.51 -1.97
N ILE A 18 -5.81 -8.50 -2.86
CA ILE A 18 -5.62 -9.92 -2.52
C ILE A 18 -4.18 -10.19 -2.08
N SER A 19 -3.19 -9.67 -2.82
CA SER A 19 -1.78 -9.85 -2.46
C SER A 19 -1.48 -9.32 -1.05
N TYR A 20 -1.97 -8.12 -0.72
CA TYR A 20 -1.83 -7.53 0.61
C TYR A 20 -2.64 -8.30 1.68
N GLY A 21 -3.83 -8.79 1.35
CA GLY A 21 -4.62 -9.63 2.26
C GLY A 21 -3.90 -10.93 2.60
N ILE A 22 -3.24 -11.56 1.63
CA ILE A 22 -2.44 -12.76 1.87
C ILE A 22 -1.25 -12.44 2.78
N THR A 23 -0.49 -11.38 2.49
CA THR A 23 0.76 -11.08 3.22
C THR A 23 0.54 -10.48 4.61
N ILE A 24 -0.52 -9.70 4.82
CA ILE A 24 -0.77 -8.94 6.06
C ILE A 24 -1.82 -9.59 6.95
N ILE A 25 -2.74 -10.39 6.39
CA ILE A 25 -3.79 -11.06 7.17
C ILE A 25 -3.54 -12.56 7.21
N ALA A 26 -3.57 -13.23 6.06
CA ALA A 26 -3.59 -14.69 6.03
C ALA A 26 -2.30 -15.30 6.58
N LEU A 27 -1.15 -14.82 6.12
CA LEU A 27 0.15 -15.35 6.50
C LEU A 27 0.42 -15.17 8.01
N PRO A 28 0.22 -13.99 8.62
CA PRO A 28 0.36 -13.84 10.07
C PRO A 28 -0.62 -14.68 10.88
N LEU A 29 -1.88 -14.81 10.45
CA LEU A 29 -2.86 -15.66 11.13
C LEU A 29 -2.46 -17.14 11.11
N VAL A 30 -1.91 -17.62 9.99
CA VAL A 30 -1.36 -18.97 9.86
C VAL A 30 -0.16 -19.13 10.80
N ILE A 31 0.79 -18.20 10.77
CA ILE A 31 1.97 -18.22 11.64
C ILE A 31 1.55 -18.26 13.12
N PHE A 32 0.62 -17.40 13.53
CA PHE A 32 0.12 -17.37 14.92
C PHE A 32 -0.74 -18.57 15.32
N HIS A 33 -1.30 -19.29 14.35
CA HIS A 33 -2.03 -20.53 14.62
C HIS A 33 -1.08 -21.72 14.82
N TYR A 34 -0.02 -21.81 14.02
CA TYR A 34 0.89 -22.96 14.00
C TYR A 34 2.12 -22.82 14.89
N ILE A 35 2.51 -21.60 15.28
CA ILE A 35 3.49 -21.42 16.34
C ILE A 35 2.75 -21.74 17.65
N PRO A 36 3.02 -22.89 18.30
CA PRO A 36 2.42 -23.17 19.60
C PRO A 36 2.76 -21.99 20.49
N ALA A 37 1.74 -21.44 21.16
CA ALA A 37 1.89 -20.33 22.07
C ALA A 37 3.12 -20.58 22.93
N SER A 38 4.21 -19.86 22.62
CA SER A 38 5.29 -19.72 23.58
C SER A 38 4.62 -19.30 24.89
N PRO A 39 5.07 -19.76 26.06
CA PRO A 39 4.49 -19.31 27.33
C PRO A 39 4.53 -17.77 27.50
N TYR A 40 5.27 -17.08 26.62
CA TYR A 40 5.36 -15.62 26.51
C TYR A 40 4.44 -15.00 25.44
N PHE A 41 3.66 -15.80 24.69
CA PHE A 41 2.92 -15.37 23.52
C PHE A 41 1.52 -15.99 23.45
N VAL A 42 0.62 -15.47 24.27
CA VAL A 42 -0.82 -15.67 24.09
C VAL A 42 -1.29 -14.62 23.09
N VAL A 43 -1.62 -15.05 21.86
CA VAL A 43 -2.32 -14.17 20.92
C VAL A 43 -3.71 -13.96 21.46
N GLU A 44 -3.88 -12.88 22.21
CA GLU A 44 -5.17 -12.47 22.71
C GLU A 44 -6.15 -12.24 21.53
N PRO A 45 -7.44 -12.55 21.71
CA PRO A 45 -8.45 -12.33 20.68
C PRO A 45 -8.43 -10.90 20.10
N GLU A 46 -8.05 -9.94 20.95
CA GLU A 46 -7.90 -8.52 20.62
C GLU A 46 -6.82 -8.30 19.55
N MET A 47 -5.70 -9.02 19.62
CA MET A 47 -4.62 -8.90 18.64
C MET A 47 -5.04 -9.41 17.26
N ARG A 48 -5.80 -10.51 17.19
CA ARG A 48 -6.35 -11.02 15.92
C ARG A 48 -7.29 -10.02 15.27
N PHE A 49 -8.13 -9.37 16.08
CA PHE A 49 -9.00 -8.30 15.60
C PHE A 49 -8.20 -7.15 14.99
N TRP A 50 -7.16 -6.66 15.67
CA TRP A 50 -6.33 -5.57 15.16
C TRP A 50 -5.57 -5.93 13.89
N ILE A 51 -5.04 -7.16 13.77
CA ILE A 51 -4.39 -7.64 12.54
C ILE A 51 -5.35 -7.62 11.36
N ILE A 52 -6.57 -8.12 11.55
CA ILE A 52 -7.59 -8.15 10.50
C ILE A 52 -8.03 -6.71 10.17
N ALA A 53 -8.31 -5.89 11.18
CA ALA A 53 -8.78 -4.52 10.99
C ALA A 53 -7.76 -3.65 10.24
N ILE A 54 -6.50 -3.64 10.69
CA ILE A 54 -5.42 -2.90 10.04
C ILE A 54 -5.14 -3.49 8.66
N GLY A 55 -5.14 -4.82 8.52
CA GLY A 55 -4.96 -5.49 7.24
C GLY A 55 -6.03 -5.10 6.21
N MET A 56 -7.29 -5.02 6.61
CA MET A 56 -8.39 -4.56 5.75
C MET A 56 -8.20 -3.10 5.30
N VAL A 57 -7.74 -2.23 6.20
CA VAL A 57 -7.40 -0.83 5.87
C VAL A 57 -6.27 -0.78 4.84
N VAL A 58 -5.22 -1.58 5.04
CA VAL A 58 -4.09 -1.67 4.10
C VAL A 58 -4.56 -2.18 2.73
N MET A 59 -5.41 -3.21 2.69
CA MET A 59 -6.00 -3.73 1.44
C MET A 59 -6.81 -2.66 0.70
N ALA A 60 -7.61 -1.87 1.42
CA ALA A 60 -8.40 -0.79 0.82
C ALA A 60 -7.50 0.30 0.19
N PHE A 61 -6.43 0.71 0.87
CA PHE A 61 -5.49 1.67 0.31
C PHE A 61 -4.66 1.09 -0.85
N ALA A 62 -4.29 -0.19 -0.79
CA ALA A 62 -3.60 -0.88 -1.88
C ALA A 62 -4.48 -0.92 -3.14
N PHE A 63 -5.78 -1.21 -2.99
CA PHE A 63 -6.77 -1.14 -4.06
C PHE A 63 -6.87 0.27 -4.65
N GLY A 64 -7.04 1.29 -3.80
CA GLY A 64 -7.12 2.69 -4.23
C GLY A 64 -5.88 3.15 -5.00
N ARG A 65 -4.69 2.73 -4.56
CA ARG A 65 -3.42 3.03 -5.25
C ARG A 65 -3.35 2.37 -6.63
N ALA A 66 -3.68 1.09 -6.74
CA ALA A 66 -3.54 0.31 -7.97
C ALA A 66 -4.58 0.66 -9.04
N THR A 67 -5.75 1.14 -8.63
CA THR A 67 -6.79 1.67 -9.53
C THR A 67 -6.46 3.09 -10.02
N SER A 68 -5.65 3.84 -9.28
CA SER A 68 -5.33 5.24 -9.60
C SER A 68 -4.30 5.39 -10.75
N PRO A 69 -4.47 6.40 -11.63
CA PRO A 69 -3.49 6.70 -12.68
C PRO A 69 -2.09 6.99 -12.13
N ASN A 70 -1.05 6.57 -12.88
CA ASN A 70 0.37 6.62 -12.46
C ASN A 70 0.89 8.01 -12.05
N ARG A 71 0.26 9.11 -12.49
CA ARG A 71 0.68 10.50 -12.16
C ARG A 71 -0.45 11.34 -11.55
N SER A 72 -1.36 10.71 -10.82
CA SER A 72 -2.45 11.43 -10.15
C SER A 72 -2.12 11.72 -8.69
N ILE A 73 -2.55 12.88 -8.20
CA ILE A 73 -2.47 13.25 -6.77
C ILE A 73 -3.17 12.21 -5.89
N ARG A 74 -4.26 11.62 -6.38
CA ARG A 74 -4.99 10.54 -5.69
C ARG A 74 -4.08 9.34 -5.40
N ARG A 75 -3.24 8.97 -6.37
CA ARG A 75 -2.25 7.89 -6.17
C ARG A 75 -1.24 8.23 -5.10
N VAL A 76 -0.72 9.47 -5.10
CA VAL A 76 0.21 9.95 -4.07
C VAL A 76 -0.44 9.85 -2.68
N ILE A 77 -1.66 10.35 -2.53
CA ILE A 77 -2.43 10.28 -1.28
C ILE A 77 -2.62 8.83 -0.81
N PHE A 78 -3.06 7.93 -1.69
CA PHE A 78 -3.21 6.51 -1.35
C PHE A 78 -1.88 5.86 -0.96
N ASN A 79 -0.77 6.23 -1.62
CA ASN A 79 0.55 5.70 -1.29
C ASN A 79 1.05 6.20 0.07
N THR A 80 0.72 7.46 0.42
CA THR A 80 0.97 8.03 1.75
C THR A 80 0.22 7.26 2.82
N PHE A 81 -1.10 7.13 2.70
CA PHE A 81 -1.91 6.38 3.68
C PHE A 81 -1.50 4.91 3.77
N LEU A 82 -1.18 4.29 2.64
CA LEU A 82 -0.67 2.92 2.60
C LEU A 82 0.63 2.79 3.40
N THR A 83 1.56 3.72 3.26
CA THR A 83 2.83 3.71 4.00
C THR A 83 2.61 3.93 5.50
N PHE A 84 1.74 4.86 5.87
CA PHE A 84 1.37 5.04 7.29
C PHE A 84 0.70 3.79 7.87
N ALA A 85 -0.22 3.16 7.14
CA ALA A 85 -0.89 1.95 7.59
C ALA A 85 0.10 0.78 7.77
N ASN A 86 1.07 0.63 6.87
CA ASN A 86 2.14 -0.36 7.02
C ASN A 86 3.06 -0.04 8.21
N ALA A 87 3.40 1.23 8.44
CA ALA A 87 4.21 1.63 9.59
C ALA A 87 3.48 1.32 10.92
N PHE A 88 2.20 1.67 10.99
CA PHE A 88 1.36 1.40 12.15
C PHE A 88 1.17 -0.09 12.38
N TYR A 89 1.03 -0.87 11.29
CA TYR A 89 0.99 -2.33 11.36
C TYR A 89 2.25 -2.87 12.03
N ILE A 90 3.45 -2.55 11.53
CA ILE A 90 4.70 -3.05 12.14
C ILE A 90 4.87 -2.55 13.57
N TYR A 91 4.51 -1.31 13.85
CA TYR A 91 4.55 -0.77 15.21
C TYR A 91 3.64 -1.55 16.17
N SER A 92 2.46 -1.97 15.72
CA SER A 92 1.55 -2.81 16.49
C SER A 92 2.17 -4.18 16.82
N TYR A 93 2.91 -4.76 15.86
CA TYR A 93 3.67 -6.00 16.09
C TYR A 93 4.80 -5.82 17.10
N TRP A 94 5.50 -4.68 17.05
CA TRP A 94 6.57 -4.39 18.00
C TRP A 94 6.03 -4.23 19.43
N LEU A 95 4.90 -3.52 19.61
CA LEU A 95 4.22 -3.37 20.90
C LEU A 95 3.71 -4.70 21.47
N SER A 96 3.27 -5.62 20.60
CA SER A 96 2.78 -6.94 21.04
C SER A 96 3.86 -7.88 21.59
N GLY A 97 5.15 -7.50 21.51
CA GLY A 97 6.25 -8.34 22.00
C GLY A 97 6.71 -9.44 21.03
N VAL A 98 6.09 -9.56 19.85
CA VAL A 98 6.47 -10.53 18.79
C VAL A 98 7.94 -10.40 18.38
N ALA A 99 8.49 -9.18 18.45
CA ALA A 99 9.86 -8.88 18.06
C ALA A 99 10.92 -9.66 18.89
N ASN A 100 10.56 -10.15 20.07
CA ASN A 100 11.46 -10.90 20.95
C ASN A 100 11.32 -12.42 20.79
N ILE A 101 10.48 -12.90 19.86
CA ILE A 101 10.34 -14.32 19.59
C ILE A 101 11.54 -14.76 18.74
N ASP A 102 12.41 -15.55 19.35
CA ASP A 102 13.37 -16.38 18.63
C ASP A 102 12.67 -17.66 18.19
N LEU A 103 12.49 -17.83 16.88
CA LEU A 103 11.87 -19.03 16.31
C LEU A 103 12.85 -20.20 16.17
N SER A 104 13.83 -20.32 17.08
CA SER A 104 14.89 -21.33 17.00
C SER A 104 14.37 -22.78 17.04
N ASP A 105 13.15 -23.02 17.54
CA ASP A 105 12.59 -24.36 17.74
C ASP A 105 11.16 -24.50 17.19
N ILE A 106 10.87 -24.04 15.97
CA ILE A 106 9.59 -24.40 15.31
C ILE A 106 9.67 -25.86 14.85
N ALA A 107 9.20 -26.78 15.68
CA ALA A 107 8.81 -28.10 15.21
C ALA A 107 7.42 -27.99 14.57
N ILE A 108 7.32 -28.14 13.25
CA ILE A 108 6.03 -28.28 12.58
C ILE A 108 5.65 -29.77 12.66
N PRO A 109 4.66 -30.18 13.46
CA PRO A 109 4.19 -31.56 13.46
C PRO A 109 3.44 -31.81 12.14
N ILE A 110 4.07 -32.52 11.21
CA ILE A 110 3.40 -33.01 10.01
C ILE A 110 2.86 -34.40 10.34
N PRO A 111 1.53 -34.63 10.29
CA PRO A 111 0.97 -35.97 10.42
C PRO A 111 1.60 -36.87 9.35
N ASP A 112 2.04 -38.07 9.72
CA ASP A 112 2.72 -39.10 8.91
C ASP A 112 4.22 -38.95 8.58
N LEU A 113 4.90 -37.82 8.85
CA LEU A 113 6.32 -37.66 8.47
C LEU A 113 7.32 -37.48 9.62
N GLY A 114 6.85 -37.50 10.87
CA GLY A 114 7.66 -37.14 12.03
C GLY A 114 7.92 -35.63 12.10
N ASN A 115 8.42 -35.15 13.23
CA ASN A 115 8.77 -33.74 13.40
C ASN A 115 9.99 -33.44 12.53
N ILE A 116 9.78 -32.83 11.35
CA ILE A 116 10.89 -32.27 10.58
C ILE A 116 11.36 -31.04 11.36
N LEU A 117 12.50 -31.17 12.03
CA LEU A 117 13.17 -30.06 12.68
C LEU A 117 13.77 -29.15 11.59
N LEU A 118 12.97 -28.21 11.09
CA LEU A 118 13.47 -27.14 10.24
C LEU A 118 14.19 -26.13 11.14
N GLY A 119 15.47 -26.37 11.40
CA GLY A 119 16.33 -25.49 12.20
C GLY A 119 16.58 -24.16 11.49
N PHE A 120 15.59 -23.27 11.52
CA PHE A 120 15.73 -21.89 11.08
C PHE A 120 15.85 -20.99 12.30
N HIS A 121 17.04 -20.44 12.53
CA HIS A 121 17.22 -19.36 13.49
C HIS A 121 16.64 -18.06 12.90
N LEU A 122 15.35 -17.85 13.12
CA LEU A 122 14.61 -16.68 12.66
C LEU A 122 14.34 -15.78 13.87
N ASN A 123 15.08 -14.68 13.98
CA ASN A 123 14.81 -13.62 14.96
C ASN A 123 13.96 -12.53 14.29
N LEU A 124 12.77 -12.31 14.84
CA LEU A 124 11.80 -11.35 14.29
C LEU A 124 12.20 -9.89 14.50
N GLY A 125 13.02 -9.59 15.52
CA GLY A 125 13.46 -8.22 15.83
C GLY A 125 14.22 -7.56 14.68
N PRO A 126 15.35 -8.13 14.19
CA PRO A 126 16.09 -7.61 13.05
C PRO A 126 15.25 -7.50 11.77
N ILE A 127 14.31 -8.41 11.56
CA ILE A 127 13.42 -8.40 10.38
C ILE A 127 12.45 -7.22 10.45
N MET A 128 11.83 -6.99 11.61
CA MET A 128 10.96 -5.83 11.81
C MET A 128 11.73 -4.51 11.69
N ALA A 129 12.98 -4.46 12.19
CA ALA A 129 13.84 -3.28 12.05
C ALA A 129 14.19 -3.00 10.58
N LEU A 130 14.48 -4.03 9.79
CA LEU A 130 14.75 -3.91 8.36
C LEU A 130 13.51 -3.40 7.61
N GLU A 131 12.33 -3.94 7.90
CA GLU A 131 11.08 -3.44 7.33
C GLU A 131 10.77 -1.99 7.72
N LEU A 132 11.03 -1.58 8.97
CA LEU A 132 10.95 -0.18 9.38
C LEU A 132 11.90 0.71 8.57
N GLY A 133 13.12 0.24 8.28
CA GLY A 133 14.06 0.92 7.39
C GLY A 133 13.53 1.10 5.97
N VAL A 134 12.93 0.04 5.40
CA VAL A 134 12.29 0.09 4.07
C VAL A 134 11.11 1.07 4.05
N ILE A 135 10.29 1.08 5.11
CA ILE A 135 9.20 2.05 5.27
C ILE A 135 9.75 3.48 5.37
N GLY A 136 10.84 3.69 6.10
CA GLY A 136 11.54 4.98 6.15
C GLY A 136 11.98 5.46 4.77
N LEU A 137 12.53 4.57 3.93
CA LEU A 137 12.85 4.89 2.54
C LEU A 137 11.61 5.24 1.71
N LYS A 138 10.50 4.52 1.90
CA LYS A 138 9.23 4.82 1.22
C LYS A 138 8.71 6.21 1.57
N PHE A 139 8.90 6.70 2.79
CA PHE A 139 8.55 8.08 3.16
C PHE A 139 9.32 9.10 2.32
N LEU A 140 10.62 8.89 2.08
CA LEU A 140 11.43 9.79 1.24
C LEU A 140 10.92 9.83 -0.21
N ILE A 141 10.60 8.66 -0.77
CA ILE A 141 10.05 8.56 -2.13
C ILE A 141 8.70 9.28 -2.22
N ILE A 142 7.83 9.10 -1.22
CA ILE A 142 6.51 9.76 -1.20
C ILE A 142 6.64 11.27 -1.03
N ALA A 143 7.59 11.74 -0.21
CA ALA A 143 7.87 13.17 -0.08
C ALA A 143 8.31 13.77 -1.42
N TYR A 144 9.19 13.07 -2.16
CA TYR A 144 9.59 13.46 -3.50
C TYR A 144 8.39 13.49 -4.47
N ASP A 145 7.58 12.44 -4.51
CA ASP A 145 6.39 12.35 -5.37
C ASP A 145 5.37 13.46 -5.06
N LEU A 146 5.24 13.85 -3.78
CA LEU A 146 4.37 14.94 -3.35
C LEU A 146 4.87 16.29 -3.85
N VAL A 147 6.18 16.55 -3.76
CA VAL A 147 6.81 17.77 -4.28
C VAL A 147 6.63 17.85 -5.80
N ASP A 148 6.89 16.77 -6.53
CA ASP A 148 6.70 16.71 -7.99
C ASP A 148 5.24 16.99 -8.38
N ALA A 149 4.29 16.38 -7.64
CA ALA A 149 2.87 16.62 -7.87
C ALA A 149 2.45 18.09 -7.62
N ILE A 150 3.02 18.75 -6.61
CA ILE A 150 2.78 20.17 -6.31
C ILE A 150 3.35 21.07 -7.42
N ILE A 151 4.59 20.82 -7.84
CA ILE A 151 5.23 21.58 -8.93
C ILE A 151 4.44 21.45 -10.22
N TYR A 152 4.03 20.22 -10.57
CA TYR A 152 3.20 19.95 -11.75
C TYR A 152 1.88 20.73 -11.73
N LEU A 153 1.19 20.75 -10.58
CA LEU A 153 -0.05 21.54 -10.41
C LEU A 153 0.19 23.04 -10.53
N SER A 154 1.30 23.55 -9.99
CA SER A 154 1.66 24.95 -10.06
C SER A 154 1.88 25.39 -11.51
N ASN A 155 2.66 24.61 -12.28
CA ASN A 155 2.95 24.88 -13.69
C ASN A 155 1.72 24.77 -14.61
N ARG A 156 0.71 23.97 -14.22
CA ARG A 156 -0.57 23.91 -14.95
C ARG A 156 -1.40 25.18 -14.75
N LYS A 157 -1.41 25.75 -13.54
CA LYS A 157 -2.17 26.98 -13.23
C LYS A 157 -1.58 28.20 -13.92
N THR A 158 -0.27 28.26 -14.13
CA THR A 158 0.39 29.37 -14.86
C THR A 158 0.09 29.31 -16.36
N ASN A 159 0.15 28.14 -17.00
CA ASN A 159 -0.16 28.01 -18.43
C ASN A 159 -1.61 28.39 -18.79
N ILE A 160 -2.59 28.08 -17.93
CA ILE A 160 -4.00 28.47 -18.14
C ILE A 160 -4.17 29.99 -18.02
N LYS A 161 -3.33 30.69 -17.25
CA LYS A 161 -3.36 32.16 -17.15
C LYS A 161 -2.67 32.87 -18.31
N ILE A 162 -1.81 32.19 -19.07
CA ILE A 162 -1.07 32.75 -20.22
C ILE A 162 -1.84 32.54 -21.54
N SER A 163 -2.77 31.58 -21.58
CA SER A 163 -3.74 31.40 -22.67
C SER A 163 -5.18 31.85 -22.32
N PRO A 164 -5.45 33.14 -22.02
CA PRO A 164 -6.79 33.71 -22.16
C PRO A 164 -7.00 34.35 -23.55
N GLY A 165 -5.95 34.49 -24.36
CA GLY A 165 -5.97 35.31 -25.58
C GLY A 165 -6.30 34.60 -26.89
N GLU A 166 -6.39 33.27 -26.93
CA GLU A 166 -6.65 32.50 -28.16
C GLU A 166 -8.07 31.92 -28.24
N ALA A 167 -8.87 32.01 -27.18
CA ALA A 167 -10.23 31.46 -27.17
C ALA A 167 -11.29 32.40 -27.80
N GLU A 168 -10.96 33.68 -28.00
CA GLU A 168 -11.91 34.69 -28.48
C GLU A 168 -11.73 35.03 -29.98
N SER A 169 -10.56 34.79 -30.59
CA SER A 169 -10.36 35.03 -32.03
C SER A 169 -10.89 33.89 -32.91
N ASP A 170 -10.78 32.64 -32.46
CA ASP A 170 -11.22 31.48 -33.23
C ASP A 170 -12.75 31.34 -33.26
N THR A 171 -13.45 31.79 -32.22
CA THR A 171 -14.91 31.83 -32.20
C THR A 171 -15.46 32.99 -33.03
N LEU A 172 -14.86 34.18 -32.97
CA LEU A 172 -15.27 35.32 -33.81
C LEU A 172 -15.03 35.09 -35.32
N ALA A 173 -13.97 34.36 -35.69
CA ALA A 173 -13.71 34.02 -37.09
C ALA A 173 -14.75 33.04 -37.66
N THR A 174 -15.26 32.09 -36.87
CA THR A 174 -16.31 31.15 -37.33
C THR A 174 -17.70 31.79 -37.37
N TYR A 175 -18.01 32.78 -36.51
CA TYR A 175 -19.31 33.46 -36.54
C TYR A 175 -19.45 34.48 -37.68
N LEU A 176 -18.35 35.01 -38.23
CA LEU A 176 -18.39 35.96 -39.35
C LEU A 176 -18.41 35.29 -40.74
N GLU A 177 -18.10 33.99 -40.85
CA GLU A 177 -18.21 33.25 -42.12
C GLU A 177 -19.59 32.65 -42.39
N ASP A 178 -20.40 32.37 -41.35
CA ASP A 178 -21.67 31.64 -41.50
C ASP A 178 -22.94 32.51 -41.28
N GLY A 179 -22.77 33.81 -41.01
CA GLY A 179 -23.88 34.75 -40.72
C GLY A 179 -24.06 35.88 -41.73
N GLY A 180 -23.46 35.76 -42.92
CA GLY A 180 -23.36 36.84 -43.91
C GLY A 180 -24.06 36.57 -45.24
N LYS A 181 -25.24 35.92 -45.25
CA LYS A 181 -26.22 35.98 -46.36
C LYS A 181 -27.65 35.79 -45.85
#